data_AF-B9L7N6-F1
#
_entry.id   AF-B9L7N6-F1
#
_cell.length_a   1.000
_cell.length_b   1.000
_cell.length_c   1.000
_cell.angle_alpha   90.00
_cell.angle_beta   90.00
_cell.angle_gamma   90.00
#
_symmetry.space_group_name_H-M   'P 1'
#
loop_
_entity.id
_entity.type
_entity.pdbx_description
1 polymer ?
#
loop_
_entity_poly.entity_id
_entity_poly.type
_entity_poly.pdbx_seq_one_letter_code
_entity_poly.pdbx_strand_id
1 'polypeptide(L)'
;MKNSGGELKMANGKLINEIIGYEPNINVGVTSEELKDLIDSEERNVDLLDEDLNAKRFYYFIVCDKKREIKPLFRALRNGGYMISLVEMDDNELYDIGFSALNRMDGMLIAKKVHSWNDW
;
A
#
# COMPACT_ATOMS: atom_id res chain seq x y z
N MET A 1 -21.87 15.85 -19.66
CA MET A 1 -21.53 14.61 -18.92
C MET A 1 -20.41 14.97 -17.97
N LYS A 2 -20.64 14.85 -16.65
CA LYS A 2 -19.66 15.29 -15.64
C LYS A 2 -18.52 14.27 -15.52
N ASN A 3 -17.31 14.81 -15.41
CA ASN A 3 -16.03 14.13 -15.39
C ASN A 3 -15.79 13.45 -14.02
N SER A 4 -16.61 12.47 -13.66
CA SER A 4 -16.64 11.85 -12.33
C SER A 4 -15.41 11.00 -12.00
N GLY A 5 -14.63 10.58 -13.00
CA GLY A 5 -13.41 9.79 -12.80
C GLY A 5 -12.23 10.57 -12.21
N GLY A 6 -12.17 11.89 -12.44
CA GLY A 6 -11.09 12.74 -11.90
C GLY A 6 -11.28 13.08 -10.42
N GLU A 7 -12.51 13.34 -10.01
CA GLU A 7 -12.86 13.65 -8.62
C GLU A 7 -12.63 12.45 -7.69
N LEU A 8 -12.97 11.23 -8.14
CA LEU A 8 -12.74 10.00 -7.39
C LEU A 8 -11.23 9.73 -7.18
N LYS A 9 -10.41 10.00 -8.21
CA LYS A 9 -8.94 9.87 -8.12
C LYS A 9 -8.34 10.87 -7.13
N MET A 10 -8.79 12.13 -7.15
CA MET A 10 -8.32 13.17 -6.21
C MET A 10 -8.75 12.89 -4.76
N ALA A 11 -9.96 12.36 -4.55
CA ALA A 11 -10.44 12.01 -3.21
C ALA A 11 -9.61 10.87 -2.59
N ASN A 12 -9.30 9.84 -3.38
CA ASN A 12 -8.46 8.73 -2.93
C ASN A 12 -7.04 9.19 -2.58
N GLY A 13 -6.43 10.07 -3.40
CA GLY A 13 -5.09 10.60 -3.12
C GLY A 13 -5.00 11.34 -1.78
N LYS A 14 -5.97 12.21 -1.47
CA LYS A 14 -6.01 12.92 -0.18
C LYS A 14 -6.11 11.96 0.99
N LEU A 15 -7.05 11.02 0.94
CA LEU A 15 -7.28 10.07 2.02
C LEU A 15 -6.07 9.14 2.23
N ILE A 16 -5.41 8.70 1.16
CA ILE A 16 -4.16 7.92 1.26
C ILE A 16 -3.08 8.73 1.99
N ASN A 17 -2.89 10.00 1.64
CA ASN A 17 -1.91 10.86 2.30
C ASN A 17 -2.27 11.13 3.78
N GLU A 18 -3.56 11.23 4.12
CA GLU A 18 -4.03 11.35 5.50
C GLU A 18 -3.78 10.06 6.31
N ILE A 19 -4.02 8.88 5.72
CA ILE A 19 -3.75 7.58 6.36
C ILE A 19 -2.25 7.40 6.61
N ILE A 20 -1.41 7.74 5.62
CA ILE A 20 0.05 7.68 5.78
C ILE A 20 0.50 8.68 6.84
N GLY A 21 -0.16 9.85 6.92
CA GLY A 21 0.13 10.88 7.90
C GLY A 21 1.50 11.54 7.69
N TYR A 22 1.87 12.47 8.57
CA TYR A 22 3.20 13.09 8.52
C TYR A 22 4.23 12.17 9.18
N GLU A 23 4.82 11.27 8.39
CA GLU A 23 6.01 10.50 8.76
C GLU A 23 7.15 10.85 7.80
N PRO A 24 8.13 11.68 8.20
CA PRO A 24 9.25 12.04 7.32
C PRO A 24 10.21 10.85 7.15
N ASN A 25 10.86 10.77 5.98
CA ASN A 25 11.88 9.77 5.63
C ASN A 25 11.40 8.31 5.64
N ILE A 26 10.12 8.08 5.34
CA ILE A 26 9.60 6.73 5.09
C ILE A 26 9.67 6.36 3.61
N ASN A 27 9.81 5.06 3.34
CA ASN A 27 9.67 4.51 2.00
C ASN A 27 8.22 4.06 1.77
N VAL A 28 7.63 4.52 0.68
CA VAL A 28 6.31 4.15 0.20
C VAL A 28 6.46 3.48 -1.16
N GLY A 29 6.02 2.23 -1.28
CA GLY A 29 5.95 1.53 -2.56
C GLY A 29 4.59 1.74 -3.22
N VAL A 30 4.55 1.98 -4.52
CA VAL A 30 3.30 2.12 -5.28
C VAL A 30 3.27 1.19 -6.49
N THR A 31 2.10 0.74 -6.92
CA THR A 31 1.97 -0.18 -8.06
C THR A 31 1.77 0.50 -9.42
N SER A 32 1.68 1.83 -9.44
CA SER A 32 1.46 2.63 -10.66
C SER A 32 2.06 4.02 -10.56
N GLU A 33 2.36 4.62 -11.73
CA GLU A 33 2.81 6.02 -11.80
C GLU A 33 1.68 6.96 -11.36
N GLU A 34 0.43 6.61 -11.63
CA GLU A 34 -0.72 7.40 -11.17
C GLU A 34 -0.77 7.51 -9.65
N LEU A 35 -0.45 6.45 -8.91
CA LEU A 35 -0.32 6.51 -7.46
C LEU A 35 0.89 7.31 -7.02
N LYS A 36 2.00 7.20 -7.74
CA LYS A 36 3.22 7.97 -7.44
C LYS A 36 2.95 9.47 -7.49
N ASP A 37 2.22 9.94 -8.50
CA ASP A 37 1.84 11.34 -8.66
C ASP A 37 0.81 11.82 -7.62
N LEU A 38 0.05 10.90 -7.02
CA LEU A 38 -0.98 11.22 -6.01
C LEU A 38 -0.45 11.26 -4.58
N ILE A 39 0.67 10.60 -4.30
CA ILE A 39 1.27 10.55 -2.96
C ILE A 39 2.26 11.69 -2.82
N ASP A 40 2.12 12.48 -1.74
CA ASP A 40 3.05 13.57 -1.44
C ASP A 40 4.46 13.01 -1.18
N SER A 41 5.41 13.51 -1.98
CA SER A 41 6.80 13.10 -2.00
C SER A 41 7.76 14.10 -1.36
N GLU A 42 7.31 15.27 -0.88
CA GLU A 42 8.22 16.33 -0.39
C GLU A 42 9.16 15.84 0.74
N GLU A 43 8.70 14.89 1.55
CA GLU A 43 9.42 14.34 2.71
C GLU A 43 9.48 12.80 2.74
N ARG A 44 9.17 12.15 1.61
CA ARG A 44 9.03 10.70 1.52
C ARG A 44 9.71 10.15 0.27
N ASN A 45 10.24 8.94 0.37
CA ASN A 45 10.71 8.22 -0.80
C ASN A 45 9.54 7.40 -1.38
N VAL A 46 9.05 7.77 -2.57
CA VAL A 46 7.94 7.07 -3.25
C VAL A 46 8.48 6.32 -4.46
N ASP A 47 8.51 4.99 -4.37
CA ASP A 47 9.07 4.11 -5.39
C ASP A 47 7.96 3.38 -6.16
N LEU A 48 8.07 3.37 -7.49
CA LEU A 48 7.26 2.48 -8.32
C LEU A 48 7.80 1.05 -8.19
N LEU A 49 6.93 0.12 -7.79
CA LEU A 49 7.29 -1.28 -7.60
C LEU A 49 7.37 -2.02 -8.93
N ASP A 50 8.50 -2.66 -9.18
CA ASP A 50 8.70 -3.61 -10.26
C ASP A 50 7.93 -4.92 -10.01
N GLU A 51 7.85 -5.80 -11.02
CA GLU A 51 7.20 -7.11 -10.87
C GLU A 51 8.07 -8.07 -10.04
N ASP A 52 9.39 -7.96 -10.17
CA ASP A 52 10.38 -8.76 -9.45
C ASP A 52 10.87 -8.06 -8.18
N LEU A 53 9.95 -7.85 -7.23
CA LEU A 53 10.24 -7.27 -5.92
C LEU A 53 11.30 -8.07 -5.14
N ASN A 54 12.57 -7.79 -5.44
CA ASN A 54 13.74 -8.42 -4.83
C ASN A 54 14.14 -7.75 -3.50
N ALA A 55 13.39 -6.73 -3.07
CA ALA A 55 13.67 -5.95 -1.87
C ALA A 55 13.39 -6.75 -0.59
N LYS A 56 14.38 -6.86 0.30
CA LYS A 56 14.15 -7.30 1.68
C LYS A 56 13.62 -6.14 2.53
N ARG A 57 12.34 -6.21 2.93
CA ARG A 57 11.68 -5.42 4.00
C ARG A 57 12.08 -3.94 4.09
N PHE A 58 11.70 -3.16 3.08
CA PHE A 58 12.13 -1.78 2.93
C PHE A 58 11.01 -0.74 3.14
N TYR A 59 9.76 -1.11 2.81
CA TYR A 59 8.65 -0.17 2.73
C TYR A 59 7.83 -0.11 4.03
N TYR A 60 7.51 1.10 4.49
CA TYR A 60 6.57 1.34 5.58
C TYR A 60 5.13 1.19 5.09
N PHE A 61 4.87 1.74 3.92
CA PHE A 61 3.59 1.63 3.23
C PHE A 61 3.79 1.04 1.84
N ILE A 62 2.86 0.19 1.43
CA ILE A 62 2.70 -0.19 0.03
C ILE A 62 1.27 0.15 -0.38
N VAL A 63 1.10 0.93 -1.45
CA VAL A 63 -0.19 1.33 -1.99
C VAL A 63 -0.44 0.63 -3.32
N CYS A 64 -1.57 -0.07 -3.42
CA CYS A 64 -1.92 -0.90 -4.57
C CYS A 64 -3.19 -0.39 -5.26
N ASP A 65 -3.12 -0.15 -6.56
CA ASP A 65 -4.26 0.14 -7.45
C ASP A 65 -4.46 -0.94 -8.52
N LYS A 66 -3.61 -1.95 -8.52
CA LYS A 66 -3.61 -3.07 -9.47
C LYS A 66 -3.45 -4.38 -8.72
N LYS A 67 -4.09 -5.44 -9.23
CA LYS A 67 -3.95 -6.79 -8.66
C LYS A 67 -2.51 -7.26 -8.85
N ARG A 68 -1.87 -7.66 -7.76
CA ARG A 68 -0.49 -8.17 -7.70
C ARG A 68 -0.43 -9.37 -6.77
N GLU A 69 0.58 -10.21 -6.91
CA GLU A 69 0.82 -11.26 -5.92
C GLU A 69 1.10 -10.65 -4.54
N ILE A 70 0.39 -11.11 -3.52
CA ILE A 70 0.47 -10.53 -2.18
C ILE A 70 1.78 -10.91 -1.49
N LYS A 71 2.31 -12.12 -1.71
CA LYS A 71 3.52 -12.62 -1.03
C LYS A 71 4.75 -11.71 -1.24
N PRO A 72 5.09 -11.27 -2.48
CA PRO A 72 6.15 -10.30 -2.70
C PRO A 72 5.92 -8.97 -1.97
N LEU A 73 4.71 -8.41 -2.03
CA LEU A 73 4.36 -7.17 -1.34
C LEU A 73 4.53 -7.29 0.17
N PHE A 74 4.04 -8.39 0.75
CA PHE A 74 4.20 -8.69 2.16
C PHE A 74 5.67 -8.80 2.57
N ARG A 75 6.53 -9.40 1.74
CA ARG A 75 7.98 -9.51 1.99
C ARG A 75 8.68 -8.15 1.91
N ALA A 76 8.25 -7.30 0.99
CA ALA A 76 8.79 -5.96 0.80
C ALA A 76 8.38 -4.98 1.92
N LEU A 77 7.22 -5.19 2.56
CA LEU A 77 6.81 -4.45 3.76
C LEU A 77 7.69 -4.74 4.96
N ARG A 78 8.06 -3.71 5.72
CA ARG A 78 8.69 -3.87 7.03
C ARG A 78 7.73 -4.45 8.06
N ASN A 79 8.27 -5.00 9.15
CA ASN A 79 7.45 -5.32 10.32
C ASN A 79 6.87 -4.02 10.91
N GLY A 80 5.58 -4.04 11.24
CA GLY A 80 4.80 -2.87 11.61
C GLY A 80 4.29 -2.03 10.43
N GLY A 81 4.62 -2.38 9.18
CA GLY A 81 4.17 -1.67 7.98
C GLY A 81 2.74 -1.96 7.58
N TYR A 82 2.23 -1.19 6.62
CA TYR A 82 0.84 -1.23 6.16
C TYR A 82 0.74 -1.39 4.64
N MET A 83 -0.21 -2.18 4.19
CA MET A 83 -0.66 -2.19 2.80
C MET A 83 -1.97 -1.41 2.71
N ILE A 84 -2.08 -0.52 1.72
CA ILE A 84 -3.31 0.19 1.37
C ILE A 84 -3.70 -0.28 -0.03
N SER A 85 -4.86 -0.91 -0.21
CA SER A 85 -5.31 -1.43 -1.49
C SER A 85 -6.60 -0.78 -1.94
N LEU A 86 -6.59 -0.23 -3.16
CA LEU A 86 -7.76 0.25 -3.89
C LEU A 86 -8.45 -0.86 -4.69
N VAL A 87 -7.85 -2.05 -4.74
CA VAL A 87 -8.42 -3.24 -5.36
C VAL A 87 -8.87 -4.22 -4.29
N GLU A 88 -9.94 -4.95 -4.59
CA GLU A 88 -10.42 -6.01 -3.71
C GLU A 88 -9.39 -7.14 -3.61
N MET A 89 -9.16 -7.60 -2.38
CA MET A 89 -8.26 -8.69 -2.04
C MET A 89 -9.00 -9.65 -1.10
N ASP A 90 -8.61 -10.92 -1.13
CA ASP A 90 -9.21 -11.97 -0.32
C ASP A 90 -8.69 -11.90 1.12
N ASP A 91 -9.60 -11.68 2.08
CA ASP A 91 -9.23 -11.54 3.50
C ASP A 91 -8.56 -12.80 4.05
N ASN A 92 -8.98 -14.00 3.63
CA ASN A 92 -8.37 -15.25 4.07
C ASN A 92 -6.93 -15.37 3.54
N GLU A 93 -6.69 -15.03 2.29
CA GLU A 93 -5.33 -15.01 1.71
C GLU A 93 -4.41 -14.04 2.49
N LEU A 94 -4.92 -12.88 2.87
CA LEU A 94 -4.16 -11.88 3.63
C LEU A 94 -3.82 -12.39 5.04
N TYR A 95 -4.77 -13.02 5.73
CA TYR A 95 -4.52 -13.63 7.03
C TYR A 95 -3.53 -14.78 6.94
N ASP A 96 -3.68 -15.67 5.95
CA ASP A 96 -2.79 -16.81 5.72
C ASP A 96 -1.34 -16.39 5.45
N ILE A 97 -1.15 -15.25 4.77
CA ILE A 97 0.17 -14.67 4.52
C ILE A 97 0.78 -14.01 5.77
N GLY A 98 -0.05 -13.59 6.74
CA GLY A 98 0.40 -13.03 8.02
C GLY A 98 0.09 -11.55 8.22
N PHE A 99 -0.86 -10.97 7.48
CA PHE A 99 -1.46 -9.71 7.89
C PHE A 99 -2.30 -9.94 9.15
N SER A 100 -2.14 -9.06 10.13
CA SER A 100 -2.66 -9.24 11.49
C SER A 100 -3.93 -8.45 11.78
N ALA A 101 -4.18 -7.41 11.00
CA ALA A 101 -5.37 -6.57 11.12
C ALA A 101 -5.74 -6.07 9.72
N LEU A 102 -7.03 -6.19 9.39
CA LEU A 102 -7.62 -5.71 8.15
C LEU A 102 -8.70 -4.70 8.51
N ASN A 103 -8.73 -3.58 7.82
CA ASN A 103 -9.76 -2.54 7.95
C ASN A 103 -10.21 -2.09 6.56
N ARG A 104 -11.47 -1.69 6.41
CA ARG A 104 -12.02 -1.18 5.16
C ARG A 104 -12.63 0.19 5.38
N MET A 105 -12.20 1.17 4.59
CA MET A 105 -12.66 2.57 4.67
C MET A 105 -12.76 3.15 3.26
N ASP A 106 -13.93 3.70 2.91
CA ASP A 106 -14.20 4.31 1.61
C ASP A 106 -13.78 3.47 0.39
N GLY A 107 -14.05 2.15 0.48
CA GLY A 107 -13.69 1.20 -0.58
C GLY A 107 -12.21 0.80 -0.62
N MET A 108 -11.38 1.33 0.27
CA MET A 108 -9.98 0.94 0.43
C MET A 108 -9.83 -0.12 1.51
N LEU A 109 -8.95 -1.08 1.28
CA LEU A 109 -8.47 -2.03 2.28
C LEU A 109 -7.18 -1.51 2.90
N ILE A 110 -7.07 -1.56 4.23
CA ILE A 110 -5.85 -1.27 4.98
C ILE A 110 -5.48 -2.52 5.76
N ALA A 111 -4.30 -3.08 5.47
CA ALA A 111 -3.82 -4.31 6.08
C ALA A 111 -2.49 -4.08 6.82
N LYS A 112 -2.42 -4.44 8.11
CA LYS A 112 -1.23 -4.25 8.95
C LYS A 112 -0.40 -5.52 9.05
N LYS A 113 0.90 -5.41 8.76
CA LYS A 113 1.90 -6.44 9.05
C LYS A 113 2.46 -6.23 10.45
N VAL A 114 2.13 -7.09 11.42
CA VAL A 114 2.70 -6.97 12.79
C VAL A 114 4.02 -7.71 12.93
N HIS A 115 4.11 -8.98 12.53
CA HIS A 115 5.33 -9.79 12.56
C HIS A 115 5.32 -10.79 11.39
N SER A 116 6.49 -11.03 10.81
CA SER A 116 6.71 -12.17 9.91
C SER A 116 6.73 -13.46 10.73
N TRP A 117 5.71 -14.30 10.58
CA TRP A 117 5.71 -15.65 11.17
C TRP A 117 6.75 -16.59 10.55
N ASN A 118 7.43 -16.19 9.47
CA ASN A 118 8.38 -17.01 8.72
C ASN A 118 9.74 -16.33 8.54
N ASP A 119 10.49 -16.16 9.63
CA ASP A 119 11.95 -15.90 9.60
C ASP A 119 12.77 -17.17 9.94
N TRP A 120 12.26 -18.35 9.62
CA TRP A 120 12.94 -19.64 9.82
C TRP A 120 13.27 -20.26 8.46
#